data_AF-A0A7R8WE13-F1
#
_entry.id   AF-A0A7R8WE13-F1
#
_cell.length_a   1.000
_cell.length_b   1.000
_cell.length_c   1.000
_cell.angle_alpha   90.00
_cell.angle_beta   90.00
_cell.angle_gamma   90.00
#
_symmetry.space_group_name_H-M   'P 1'
#
loop_
_entity.id
_entity.type
_entity.pdbx_description
1 polymer ?
#
loop_
_entity_poly.entity_id
_entity_poly.type
_entity_poly.pdbx_seq_one_letter_code
_entity_poly.pdbx_strand_id
1 'polypeptide(L)'
;MFIQQSTMEKYFYAISEISIGGRCKCNGHADECEMLPDPDTGDWKLSCLCEHNTMGRDCEQCKPFHRNQPWRRANKESAHACEVPAPIAYLRAEVILVTAAAGDKHSGDFGTRTTL
;
A
#
# COMPACT_ATOMS: atom_id res chain seq x y z
N MET A 1 -38.01 49.09 -13.16
CA MET A 1 -37.48 48.27 -12.05
C MET A 1 -36.00 48.58 -11.93
N PHE A 2 -35.64 49.51 -11.05
CA PHE A 2 -34.23 49.84 -10.78
C PHE A 2 -33.83 49.11 -9.51
N ILE A 3 -32.94 48.12 -9.63
CA ILE A 3 -32.28 47.55 -8.46
C ILE A 3 -31.42 48.67 -7.88
N GLN A 4 -31.73 49.16 -6.68
CA GLN A 4 -30.88 50.14 -6.01
C GLN A 4 -29.50 49.50 -5.77
N GLN A 5 -28.43 50.15 -6.26
CA GLN A 5 -27.04 49.73 -6.02
C GLN A 5 -26.70 49.56 -4.53
N SER A 6 -27.42 50.25 -3.63
CA SER A 6 -27.23 50.20 -2.18
C SER A 6 -27.57 48.86 -1.52
N THR A 7 -28.23 47.94 -2.23
CA THR A 7 -28.60 46.62 -1.68
C THR A 7 -27.63 45.50 -2.04
N MET A 8 -26.68 45.73 -2.96
CA MET A 8 -25.70 44.71 -3.35
C MET A 8 -24.52 44.60 -2.38
N GLU A 9 -24.25 45.65 -1.58
CA GLU A 9 -23.14 45.69 -0.60
C GLU A 9 -23.37 44.79 0.63
N LYS A 10 -24.55 44.19 0.76
CA LYS A 10 -24.95 43.34 1.89
C LYS A 10 -24.94 41.84 1.55
N TYR A 11 -24.61 41.48 0.32
CA TYR A 11 -24.49 40.08 -0.10
C TYR A 11 -23.02 39.70 -0.15
N PHE A 12 -22.51 39.21 0.97
CA PHE A 12 -21.17 38.65 1.05
C PHE A 12 -21.23 37.21 1.55
N TYR A 13 -20.36 36.36 1.01
CA TYR A 13 -20.08 35.06 1.58
C TYR A 13 -18.88 35.22 2.51
N ALA A 14 -19.03 34.78 3.77
CA ALA A 14 -17.94 34.76 4.73
C ALA A 14 -17.83 33.34 5.29
N ILE A 15 -16.65 32.75 5.17
CA ILE A 15 -16.33 31.43 5.72
C ILE A 15 -15.23 31.63 6.75
N SER A 16 -15.51 31.28 7.99
CA SER A 16 -14.55 31.40 9.10
C SER A 16 -13.56 30.25 9.13
N GLU A 17 -13.99 29.03 8.78
CA GLU A 17 -13.17 27.83 8.77
C GLU A 17 -13.76 26.78 7.83
N ILE A 18 -12.91 26.00 7.17
CA ILE A 18 -13.28 24.77 6.46
C ILE A 18 -12.33 23.66 6.92
N SER A 19 -12.89 22.62 7.51
CA SER A 19 -12.13 21.43 7.93
C SER A 19 -12.67 20.22 7.16
N ILE A 20 -11.81 19.54 6.41
CA ILE A 20 -12.16 18.38 5.59
C ILE A 20 -11.34 17.18 6.07
N GLY A 21 -12.02 16.21 6.66
CA GLY A 21 -11.43 14.94 7.03
C GLY A 21 -11.37 13.99 5.84
N GLY A 22 -10.24 13.28 5.71
CA GLY A 22 -10.04 12.30 4.65
C GLY A 22 -8.95 11.31 5.02
N ARG A 23 -8.83 10.25 4.22
CA ARG A 23 -7.74 9.28 4.28
C ARG A 23 -7.19 9.05 2.88
N CYS A 24 -5.96 8.60 2.78
CA CYS A 24 -5.44 8.17 1.50
C CYS A 24 -6.24 6.99 0.92
N LYS A 25 -6.35 6.98 -0.40
CA LYS A 25 -6.96 5.88 -1.15
C LYS A 25 -5.88 4.89 -1.57
N CYS A 26 -5.52 3.97 -0.67
CA CYS A 26 -4.51 2.94 -0.94
C CYS A 26 -5.07 1.58 -1.36
N ASN A 27 -6.36 1.54 -1.75
CA ASN A 27 -7.07 0.30 -2.10
C ASN A 27 -6.97 -0.83 -1.04
N GLY A 28 -6.71 -0.47 0.23
CA GLY A 28 -6.54 -1.42 1.33
C GLY A 28 -5.21 -2.19 1.29
N HIS A 29 -4.23 -1.73 0.52
CA HIS A 29 -2.87 -2.29 0.48
C HIS A 29 -1.82 -1.39 1.15
N ALA A 30 -2.24 -0.39 1.91
CA ALA A 30 -1.39 0.37 2.81
C ALA A 30 -2.25 0.96 3.94
N ASP A 31 -1.63 1.18 5.08
CA ASP A 31 -2.17 1.88 6.24
C ASP A 31 -1.57 3.29 6.39
N GLU A 32 -0.41 3.54 5.80
CA GLU A 32 0.33 4.79 5.86
C GLU A 32 0.59 5.44 4.48
N CYS A 33 0.80 6.75 4.49
CA CYS A 33 1.18 7.54 3.32
C CYS A 33 2.22 8.59 3.66
N GLU A 34 3.09 8.86 2.70
CA GLU A 34 4.14 9.85 2.82
C GLU A 34 4.25 10.72 1.56
N MET A 35 4.90 11.87 1.68
CA MET A 35 5.29 12.66 0.52
C MET A 35 6.48 11.97 -0.14
N LEU A 36 6.26 11.38 -1.31
CA LEU A 36 7.28 10.71 -2.11
C LEU A 36 7.40 11.37 -3.49
N PRO A 37 8.56 11.34 -4.14
CA PRO A 37 8.69 11.82 -5.50
C PRO A 37 7.91 10.91 -6.45
N ASP A 38 7.05 11.52 -7.26
CA ASP A 38 6.31 10.83 -8.31
C ASP A 38 7.29 10.25 -9.33
N PRO A 39 7.18 8.95 -9.68
CA PRO A 39 8.15 8.32 -10.57
C PRO A 39 8.10 8.86 -12.00
N ASP A 40 6.98 9.45 -12.43
CA ASP A 40 6.81 9.98 -13.79
C ASP A 40 7.19 11.47 -13.87
N THR A 41 6.82 12.28 -12.86
CA THR A 41 7.05 13.74 -12.90
C THR A 41 8.19 14.21 -12.01
N GLY A 42 8.63 13.42 -11.03
CA GLY A 42 9.63 13.79 -10.02
C GLY A 42 9.10 14.73 -8.93
N ASP A 43 7.85 15.17 -9.03
CA ASP A 43 7.24 16.06 -8.05
C ASP A 43 6.90 15.31 -6.77
N TRP A 44 7.05 15.97 -5.62
CA TRP A 44 6.61 15.41 -4.35
C TRP A 44 5.08 15.30 -4.30
N LYS A 45 4.56 14.08 -4.22
CA LYS A 45 3.13 13.77 -4.08
C LYS A 45 2.89 12.85 -2.90
N LEU A 46 1.76 13.06 -2.23
CA LEU A 46 1.30 12.15 -1.19
C LEU A 46 0.99 10.79 -1.84
N SER A 47 1.73 9.76 -1.43
CA SER A 47 1.71 8.43 -2.03
C SER A 47 1.63 7.37 -0.92
N CYS A 48 0.96 6.26 -1.21
CA CYS A 48 0.82 5.16 -0.27
C CYS A 48 2.11 4.35 -0.11
N LEU A 49 2.39 3.90 1.11
CA LEU A 49 3.47 2.93 1.37
C LEU A 49 2.96 1.51 1.08
N CYS A 50 2.99 1.10 -0.19
CA CYS A 50 2.31 -0.11 -0.64
C CYS A 50 2.89 -1.43 -0.12
N GLU A 51 2.01 -2.24 0.47
CA GLU A 51 2.20 -3.63 0.87
C GLU A 51 1.61 -4.61 -0.17
N HIS A 52 1.44 -5.88 0.23
CA HIS A 52 0.73 -6.91 -0.55
C HIS A 52 1.26 -7.10 -1.99
N ASN A 53 2.56 -6.83 -2.20
CA ASN A 53 3.22 -6.83 -3.50
C ASN A 53 2.57 -5.91 -4.56
N THR A 54 1.91 -4.84 -4.10
CA THR A 54 1.34 -3.80 -4.95
C THR A 54 2.29 -2.60 -5.08
N MET A 55 2.05 -1.75 -6.07
CA MET A 55 2.79 -0.53 -6.35
C MET A 55 1.87 0.50 -7.03
N GLY A 56 2.41 1.68 -7.29
CA GLY A 56 1.65 2.83 -7.77
C GLY A 56 1.25 3.74 -6.61
N ARG A 57 0.83 4.96 -6.93
CA ARG A 57 0.53 5.99 -5.91
C ARG A 57 -0.60 5.56 -4.97
N ASP A 58 -1.59 4.87 -5.52
CA ASP A 58 -2.78 4.40 -4.81
C ASP A 58 -2.72 2.86 -4.58
N CYS A 59 -1.57 2.23 -4.79
CA CYS A 59 -1.39 0.77 -4.79
C CYS A 59 -2.27 0.05 -5.83
N GLU A 60 -2.45 0.65 -7.00
CA GLU A 60 -3.38 0.23 -8.04
C GLU A 60 -2.81 -0.78 -9.05
N GLN A 61 -1.56 -1.21 -8.86
CA GLN A 61 -0.86 -2.13 -9.76
C GLN A 61 -0.08 -3.17 -8.98
N CYS A 62 0.18 -4.34 -9.59
CA CYS A 62 1.11 -5.31 -9.01
C CYS A 62 2.57 -4.95 -9.31
N LYS A 63 3.46 -5.22 -8.36
CA LYS A 63 4.92 -5.17 -8.56
C LYS A 63 5.35 -6.03 -9.75
N PRO A 64 6.49 -5.75 -10.39
CA PRO A 64 6.97 -6.60 -11.47
C PRO A 64 7.21 -8.00 -10.89
N PHE A 65 7.01 -9.03 -11.73
CA PHE A 65 7.08 -10.44 -11.33
C PHE A 65 6.02 -10.94 -10.34
N HIS A 66 5.11 -10.08 -9.85
CA HIS A 66 3.99 -10.47 -8.96
C HIS A 66 2.65 -10.44 -9.71
N ARG A 67 2.61 -10.99 -10.92
CA ARG A 67 1.44 -10.90 -11.82
C ARG A 67 0.84 -12.27 -12.14
N ASN A 68 0.94 -13.23 -11.22
CA ASN A 68 0.32 -14.56 -11.38
C ASN A 68 -1.21 -14.51 -11.36
N GLN A 69 -1.77 -13.43 -10.82
CA GLN A 69 -3.19 -13.13 -10.86
C GLN A 69 -3.43 -11.65 -11.16
N PRO A 70 -4.60 -11.30 -11.70
CA PRO A 70 -4.99 -9.90 -11.87
C PRO A 70 -5.03 -9.17 -10.53
N TRP A 71 -4.60 -7.90 -10.54
CA TRP A 71 -4.71 -7.01 -9.38
C TRP A 71 -6.17 -6.88 -8.94
N ARG A 72 -6.39 -6.86 -7.62
CA ARG A 72 -7.70 -6.64 -7.00
C ARG A 72 -7.51 -5.86 -5.70
N ARG A 73 -8.45 -4.95 -5.42
CA ARG A 73 -8.54 -4.23 -4.16
C ARG A 73 -8.70 -5.21 -2.98
N ALA A 74 -8.05 -4.93 -1.86
CA ALA A 74 -8.28 -5.64 -0.60
C ALA A 74 -9.72 -5.45 -0.08
N ASN A 75 -10.28 -6.51 0.51
CA ASN A 75 -11.56 -6.47 1.22
C ASN A 75 -11.39 -7.02 2.65
N LYS A 76 -12.49 -7.19 3.37
CA LYS A 76 -12.43 -7.65 4.78
C LYS A 76 -11.97 -9.11 4.88
N GLU A 77 -12.21 -9.88 3.84
CA GLU A 77 -11.98 -11.32 3.80
C GLU A 77 -10.59 -11.68 3.28
N SER A 78 -10.01 -10.85 2.40
CA SER A 78 -8.73 -11.09 1.75
C SER A 78 -8.05 -9.80 1.33
N ALA A 79 -6.74 -9.74 1.56
CA ALA A 79 -5.89 -8.68 1.06
C ALA A 79 -5.77 -8.65 -0.48
N HIS A 80 -6.09 -9.76 -1.15
CA HIS A 80 -5.87 -9.95 -2.60
C HIS A 80 -4.45 -9.56 -3.02
N ALA A 81 -3.46 -10.03 -2.25
CA ALA A 81 -2.06 -9.73 -2.50
C ALA A 81 -1.61 -10.25 -3.87
N CYS A 82 -0.75 -9.49 -4.53
CA CYS A 82 -0.16 -9.87 -5.80
C CYS A 82 0.83 -11.03 -5.59
N GLU A 83 0.77 -12.03 -6.47
CA GLU A 83 1.50 -13.30 -6.32
C GLU A 83 2.53 -13.49 -7.43
N VAL A 84 3.66 -14.09 -7.08
CA VAL A 84 4.65 -14.58 -8.06
C VAL A 84 4.12 -15.82 -8.78
N PRO A 85 4.50 -16.07 -10.05
CA PRO A 85 4.15 -17.31 -10.74
C PRO A 85 4.61 -18.54 -9.95
N ALA A 86 3.77 -19.57 -9.88
CA ALA A 86 4.07 -20.80 -9.14
C ALA A 86 5.45 -21.40 -9.48
N PRO A 87 5.88 -21.51 -10.76
CA PRO A 87 7.21 -22.03 -11.08
C PRO A 87 8.37 -21.24 -10.44
N ILE A 88 8.20 -19.92 -10.27
CA ILE A 88 9.19 -19.04 -9.62
C ILE A 88 9.11 -19.15 -8.09
N ALA A 89 7.90 -19.34 -7.54
CA ALA A 89 7.70 -19.57 -6.10
C ALA A 89 8.42 -20.84 -5.63
N TYR A 90 8.28 -21.94 -6.40
CA TYR A 90 8.93 -23.22 -6.09
C TYR A 90 10.45 -23.12 -6.16
N LEU A 91 11.01 -22.41 -7.14
CA LEU A 91 12.47 -22.21 -7.22
C LEU A 91 13.04 -21.48 -5.99
N ARG A 92 12.30 -20.51 -5.42
CA ARG A 92 12.71 -19.87 -4.17
C ARG A 92 12.61 -20.80 -2.96
N ALA A 93 11.57 -21.64 -2.91
CA ALA A 93 11.42 -22.63 -1.85
C ALA A 93 12.49 -23.73 -1.93
N GLU A 94 12.87 -24.15 -3.14
CA GLU A 94 13.92 -25.15 -3.36
C GLU A 94 15.30 -24.64 -2.92
N VAL A 95 15.67 -23.38 -3.20
CA VAL A 95 16.94 -22.82 -2.69
C VAL A 95 16.99 -22.79 -1.16
N ILE A 96 15.86 -22.59 -0.47
CA ILE A 96 15.77 -22.66 1.00
C ILE A 96 15.86 -24.12 1.49
N LEU A 97 15.34 -25.08 0.73
CA LEU A 97 15.43 -26.52 1.06
C LEU A 97 16.81 -27.11 0.75
N VAL A 98 17.53 -26.61 -0.27
CA VAL A 98 18.87 -27.13 -0.63
C VAL A 98 19.92 -26.72 0.42
N THR A 99 19.77 -25.58 1.09
CA THR A 99 20.64 -25.21 2.22
C THR A 99 20.30 -25.95 3.52
N ALA A 100 19.12 -26.58 3.62
CA ALA A 100 18.72 -27.41 4.76
C ALA A 100 19.13 -28.89 4.65
N ALA A 101 19.65 -29.32 3.49
CA ALA A 101 20.07 -30.71 3.24
C ALA A 101 21.56 -30.99 3.47
N ALA A 102 22.30 -30.07 4.09
CA ALA A 102 23.66 -30.34 4.60
C ALA A 102 23.59 -30.62 6.11
N GLY A 103 23.21 -31.85 6.46
CA GLY A 103 23.30 -32.32 7.83
C GLY A 103 24.74 -32.66 8.21
N ASP A 104 25.39 -31.81 8.99
CA ASP A 104 26.44 -32.24 9.92
C ASP A 104 25.83 -32.43 11.31
N LYS A 105 26.01 -33.63 11.85
CA LYS A 105 25.59 -34.00 13.20
C LYS A 105 26.71 -33.67 14.18
N HIS A 106 26.50 -32.70 15.08
CA HIS A 106 27.04 -32.79 16.44
C HIS A 106 26.33 -31.85 17.44
N SER A 107 25.67 -32.48 18.41
CA SER A 107 25.57 -32.11 19.83
C SER A 107 25.66 -30.64 20.24
N GLY A 108 24.60 -30.10 20.85
CA GLY A 108 24.67 -28.86 21.61
C GLY A 108 23.32 -28.28 22.00
N ASP A 109 22.90 -28.63 23.20
CA ASP A 109 21.82 -28.06 24.02
C ASP A 109 21.67 -26.52 23.93
N PHE A 110 20.46 -26.01 23.63
CA PHE A 110 19.76 -25.00 24.45
C PHE A 110 18.35 -24.69 23.91
N GLY A 111 17.35 -25.08 24.70
CA GLY A 111 16.16 -24.25 24.94
C GLY A 111 15.07 -24.19 23.88
N THR A 112 14.11 -25.12 23.98
CA THR A 112 12.71 -24.79 23.68
C THR A 112 12.28 -23.57 24.49
N ARG A 113 11.72 -22.55 23.85
CA ARG A 113 10.78 -21.66 24.53
C ARG A 113 9.56 -21.38 23.67
N THR A 114 8.59 -22.26 23.85
CA THR A 114 7.16 -21.96 23.75
C THR A 114 6.79 -20.85 24.76
N THR A 115 5.80 -20.04 24.36
CA THR A 115 4.99 -19.03 25.11
C THR A 115 5.71 -17.74 25.54
N LEU A 116 5.14 -16.55 25.31
CA LEU A 116 3.72 -16.12 25.35
C LEU A 116 3.23 -15.44 24.06
#